data_AF-A0A6A5S3W7-F1
#
_entry.id   AF-A0A6A5S3W7-F1
#
_cell.length_a   1.000
_cell.length_b   1.000
_cell.length_c   1.000
_cell.angle_alpha   90.00
_cell.angle_beta   90.00
_cell.angle_gamma   90.00
#
_symmetry.space_group_name_H-M   'P 1'
#
loop_
_entity.id
_entity.type
_entity.pdbx_description
1 polymer ?
#
loop_
_entity_poly.entity_id
_entity_poly.type
_entity_poly.pdbx_seq_one_letter_code
_entity_poly.pdbx_strand_id
1 'polypeptide(L)'
;LPTGGGKSLLFTLPACIEEGVTVVVVPYRALIEDLVKRICEYSVDCIAWKHGNSNPASVVVVSADVAGDITSNGNFLGYARLLKDKGLLRRVVIDECHLLFTSRH
;
A
#
# COMPACT_ATOMS: atom_id res chain seq x y z
N LEU A 1 -15.22 -2.89 -13.12
CA LEU A 1 -14.26 -2.05 -13.88
C LEU A 1 -13.15 -2.98 -14.37
N PRO A 2 -12.86 -3.05 -15.68
CA PRO A 2 -11.79 -3.90 -16.17
C PRO A 2 -10.46 -3.38 -15.63
N THR A 3 -9.56 -4.29 -15.24
CA THR A 3 -8.20 -3.97 -14.77
C THR A 3 -7.36 -3.46 -15.95
N GLY A 4 -7.48 -2.17 -16.21
CA GLY A 4 -6.60 -1.39 -17.08
C GLY A 4 -6.02 -0.22 -16.28
N GLY A 5 -4.82 0.24 -16.61
CA GLY A 5 -3.96 1.13 -15.80
C GLY A 5 -4.56 2.42 -15.20
N GLY A 6 -5.79 2.80 -15.57
CA GLY A 6 -6.49 3.97 -15.03
C GLY A 6 -6.80 3.92 -13.53
N LYS A 7 -6.93 2.73 -12.92
CA LYS A 7 -7.08 2.61 -11.45
C LYS A 7 -5.78 2.80 -10.70
N SER A 8 -4.67 2.25 -11.20
CA SER A 8 -3.35 2.41 -10.57
C SER A 8 -2.90 3.87 -10.58
N LEU A 9 -3.21 4.59 -11.67
CA LEU A 9 -2.98 6.04 -11.77
C LEU A 9 -3.72 6.86 -10.71
N LEU A 10 -4.93 6.46 -10.31
CA LEU A 10 -5.78 7.21 -9.36
C LEU A 10 -5.19 7.32 -7.95
N PHE A 11 -4.41 6.32 -7.51
CA PHE A 11 -3.74 6.38 -6.20
C PHE A 11 -2.25 6.70 -6.27
N THR A 12 -1.63 6.56 -7.44
CA THR A 12 -0.23 6.95 -7.64
C THR A 12 -0.10 8.46 -7.77
N LEU A 13 -1.03 9.13 -8.49
CA LEU A 13 -0.98 10.58 -8.71
C LEU A 13 -0.95 11.40 -7.40
N PRO A 14 -1.81 11.13 -6.39
CA PRO A 14 -1.73 11.83 -5.11
C PRO A 14 -0.39 11.64 -4.38
N ALA A 15 0.27 10.49 -4.54
CA ALA A 15 1.57 10.23 -3.92
C ALA A 15 2.73 10.98 -4.61
N CYS A 16 2.53 11.45 -5.85
CA CYS A 16 3.52 12.26 -6.56
C CYS A 16 3.46 13.76 -6.23
N ILE A 17 2.31 14.23 -5.72
CA ILE A 17 2.03 15.68 -5.57
C ILE A 17 1.95 16.14 -4.11
N GLU A 18 1.85 15.21 -3.16
CA GLU A 18 1.78 15.52 -1.72
C GLU A 18 2.97 14.91 -0.96
N GLU A 19 3.54 15.66 -0.03
CA GLU A 19 4.55 15.14 0.90
C GLU A 19 3.92 14.20 1.95
N GLY A 20 4.53 13.03 2.11
CA GLY A 20 4.15 12.02 3.08
C GLY A 20 4.05 10.64 2.45
N VAL A 21 3.36 9.73 3.14
CA VAL A 21 3.25 8.32 2.76
C VAL A 21 1.81 7.98 2.41
N THR A 22 1.65 7.38 1.22
CA THR A 22 0.44 6.69 0.79
C THR A 22 0.61 5.19 1.01
N VAL A 23 -0.23 4.59 1.84
CA VAL A 23 -0.28 3.13 2.00
C VAL A 23 -1.28 2.55 1.00
N VAL A 24 -0.89 1.54 0.25
CA VAL A 24 -1.76 0.78 -0.65
C VAL A 24 -1.86 -0.66 -0.16
N VAL A 25 -3.06 -1.06 0.25
CA VAL A 25 -3.37 -2.44 0.66
C VAL A 25 -3.92 -3.19 -0.55
N VAL A 26 -3.27 -4.28 -0.95
CA VAL A 26 -3.69 -5.13 -2.08
C VAL A 26 -4.18 -6.50 -1.60
N PRO A 27 -5.11 -7.15 -2.31
CA PRO A 27 -5.68 -8.43 -1.87
C PRO A 27 -4.67 -9.60 -1.92
N TYR A 28 -3.76 -9.61 -2.90
CA TYR A 28 -2.87 -10.75 -3.16
C TYR A 28 -1.40 -10.34 -3.25
N ARG A 29 -0.52 -11.15 -2.65
CA ARG A 29 0.94 -10.94 -2.68
C ARG A 29 1.52 -10.96 -4.10
N ALA A 30 0.96 -11.79 -4.97
CA ALA A 30 1.40 -11.93 -6.37
C ALA A 30 1.33 -10.61 -7.16
N LEU A 31 0.48 -9.67 -6.75
CA LEU A 31 0.30 -8.38 -7.42
C LEU A 31 1.24 -7.29 -6.89
N ILE A 32 1.89 -7.51 -5.75
CA ILE A 32 2.72 -6.48 -5.11
C ILE A 32 3.92 -6.12 -5.98
N GLU A 33 4.67 -7.12 -6.44
CA GLU A 33 5.93 -6.88 -7.17
C GLU A 33 5.66 -6.15 -8.48
N ASP A 34 4.63 -6.57 -9.22
CA ASP A 34 4.20 -5.91 -10.46
C ASP A 34 3.72 -4.47 -10.21
N LEU A 35 2.99 -4.23 -9.11
CA LEU A 35 2.52 -2.90 -8.76
C LEU A 35 3.68 -1.98 -8.37
N VAL A 36 4.60 -2.46 -7.52
CA VAL A 36 5.78 -1.70 -7.10
C VAL A 36 6.63 -1.36 -8.31
N LYS A 37 6.93 -2.34 -9.18
CA LYS A 37 7.70 -2.13 -10.40
C LYS A 37 7.07 -1.04 -11.27
N ARG A 38 5.76 -1.14 -11.55
CA ARG A 38 5.04 -0.16 -12.36
C ARG A 38 5.07 1.24 -11.77
N ILE A 39 4.96 1.38 -10.45
CA ILE A 39 5.01 2.70 -9.79
C ILE A 39 6.43 3.28 -9.86
N CYS A 40 7.46 2.46 -9.62
CA CYS A 40 8.86 2.89 -9.72
C CYS A 40 9.24 3.32 -11.15
N GLU A 41 8.65 2.73 -12.19
CA GLU A 41 8.84 3.14 -13.60
C GLU A 41 8.39 4.59 -13.86
N TYR A 42 7.53 5.16 -13.01
CA TYR A 42 7.11 6.56 -13.05
C TYR A 42 7.95 7.48 -12.15
N SER A 43 9.13 7.05 -11.70
CA SER A 43 10.03 7.80 -10.81
C SER A 43 9.43 8.12 -9.44
N VAL A 44 8.49 7.31 -8.97
CA VAL A 44 7.90 7.42 -7.63
C VAL A 44 8.62 6.48 -6.67
N ASP A 45 9.04 7.00 -5.52
CA ASP A 45 9.60 6.17 -4.46
C ASP A 45 8.53 5.22 -3.89
N CYS A 46 8.69 3.93 -4.19
CA CYS A 46 7.71 2.91 -3.88
C CYS A 46 8.37 1.63 -3.38
N ILE A 47 7.84 1.08 -2.29
CA ILE A 47 8.33 -0.16 -1.70
C ILE A 47 7.20 -1.15 -1.41
N ALA A 48 7.53 -2.44 -1.52
CA ALA A 48 6.76 -3.49 -0.86
C ALA A 48 7.14 -3.51 0.64
N TRP A 49 6.16 -3.34 1.52
CA TRP A 49 6.42 -3.45 2.95
C TRP A 49 6.77 -4.88 3.34
N LYS A 50 7.80 -5.01 4.17
CA LYS A 50 8.27 -6.28 4.72
C LYS A 50 8.31 -6.18 6.24
N HIS A 51 8.17 -7.32 6.90
CA HIS A 51 8.16 -7.40 8.35
C HIS A 51 9.37 -6.69 8.98
N GLY A 52 9.13 -5.85 9.99
CA GLY A 52 10.17 -5.06 10.65
C GLY A 52 10.69 -3.85 9.85
N ASN A 53 10.18 -3.57 8.65
CA ASN A 53 10.59 -2.40 7.89
C ASN A 53 10.03 -1.11 8.53
N SER A 54 10.93 -0.17 8.84
CA SER A 54 10.62 1.15 9.39
C SER A 54 10.91 2.31 8.43
N ASN A 55 11.45 2.05 7.24
CA ASN A 55 11.80 3.09 6.30
C ASN A 55 10.53 3.61 5.59
N PRO A 56 10.25 4.92 5.60
CA PRO A 56 9.19 5.49 4.79
C PRO A 56 9.57 5.47 3.31
N ALA A 57 8.55 5.48 2.45
CA ALA A 57 8.62 5.77 1.02
C ALA A 57 7.36 6.57 0.63
N SER A 58 7.36 7.25 -0.50
CA SER A 58 6.16 7.99 -0.95
C SER A 58 4.95 7.07 -1.11
N VAL A 59 5.18 5.84 -1.60
CA VAL A 59 4.18 4.78 -1.68
C VAL A 59 4.66 3.51 -0.98
N VAL A 60 3.82 2.95 -0.14
CA VAL A 60 4.09 1.68 0.56
C VAL A 60 2.98 0.70 0.22
N VAL A 61 3.34 -0.38 -0.47
CA VAL A 61 2.40 -1.44 -0.85
C VAL A 61 2.49 -2.58 0.16
N VAL A 62 1.35 -3.05 0.66
CA VAL A 62 1.25 -4.17 1.61
C VAL A 62 0.09 -5.08 1.21
N SER A 63 0.22 -6.39 1.42
CA SER A 63 -0.91 -7.29 1.20
C SER A 63 -1.87 -7.29 2.40
N ALA A 64 -3.15 -7.57 2.14
CA ALA A 64 -4.20 -7.56 3.16
C ALA A 64 -3.94 -8.53 4.33
N ASP A 65 -3.39 -9.72 4.06
CA ASP A 65 -2.99 -10.70 5.08
C ASP A 65 -1.91 -10.15 6.02
N VAL A 66 -0.90 -9.47 5.47
CA VAL A 66 0.20 -8.87 6.24
C VAL A 66 -0.27 -7.64 7.01
N ALA A 67 -1.14 -6.82 6.41
CA ALA A 67 -1.72 -5.66 7.07
C ALA A 67 -2.65 -6.05 8.23
N GLY A 68 -3.29 -7.22 8.14
CA GLY A 68 -4.20 -7.75 9.16
C GLY A 68 -3.52 -8.43 10.35
N ASP A 69 -2.20 -8.67 10.30
CA ASP A 69 -1.47 -9.23 11.45
C ASP A 69 -1.31 -8.18 12.55
N ILE A 70 -2.02 -8.41 13.66
CA ILE A 70 -1.96 -7.58 14.88
C ILE A 70 -1.17 -8.24 16.02
N THR A 71 -0.68 -9.46 15.81
CA THR A 71 -0.09 -10.30 16.87
C THR A 71 1.43 -10.27 16.88
N SER A 72 2.06 -10.16 15.70
CA SER A 72 3.51 -10.18 15.61
C SER A 72 4.15 -8.86 16.02
N ASN A 73 5.26 -8.91 16.75
CA ASN A 73 6.09 -7.74 17.02
C ASN A 73 6.66 -7.18 15.70
N GLY A 74 6.66 -5.85 15.52
CA GLY A 74 7.13 -5.26 14.26
C GLY A 74 6.17 -5.46 13.08
N ASN A 75 4.89 -5.72 13.37
CA ASN A 75 3.83 -5.80 12.37
C ASN A 75 3.61 -4.47 11.62
N PHE A 76 2.82 -4.57 10.55
CA PHE A 76 2.48 -3.42 9.71
C PHE A 76 1.74 -2.32 10.47
N LEU A 77 0.90 -2.68 11.45
CA LEU A 77 0.18 -1.69 12.25
C LEU A 77 1.13 -0.82 13.10
N GLY A 78 2.20 -1.41 13.64
CA GLY A 78 3.26 -0.67 14.32
C GLY A 78 3.95 0.34 13.40
N TYR A 79 4.26 -0.07 12.16
CA TYR A 79 4.77 0.83 11.12
C TYR A 79 3.79 1.95 10.77
N ALA A 80 2.51 1.65 10.57
CA ALA A 80 1.49 2.66 10.26
C ALA A 80 1.30 3.67 11.41
N ARG A 81 1.39 3.22 12.67
CA ARG A 81 1.39 4.10 13.85
C ARG A 81 2.61 5.01 13.86
N LEU A 82 3.80 4.48 13.61
CA LEU A 82 5.02 5.28 13.48
C LEU A 82 4.86 6.41 12.46
N LEU A 83 4.29 6.11 11.27
CA LEU A 83 4.05 7.13 10.25
C LEU A 83 3.02 8.16 10.70
N LYS A 84 1.94 7.73 11.38
CA LYS A 84 0.91 8.63 11.91
C LYS A 84 1.49 9.58 12.96
N ASP A 85 2.25 9.04 13.91
CA ASP A 85 2.82 9.82 15.02
C ASP A 85 3.85 10.84 14.52
N LYS A 86 4.53 10.53 13.41
CA LYS A 86 5.43 11.47 12.70
C LYS A 86 4.69 12.46 11.79
N GLY A 87 3.37 12.38 11.66
CA GLY A 87 2.59 13.21 10.73
C GLY A 87 2.82 12.90 9.24
N LEU A 88 3.40 11.73 8.93
CA LEU A 88 3.74 11.30 7.57
C LEU A 88 2.63 10.50 6.90
N LEU A 89 1.77 9.79 7.64
CA LEU A 89 0.70 9.00 7.04
C LEU A 89 -0.40 9.93 6.48
N ARG A 90 -0.54 9.97 5.15
CA ARG A 90 -1.53 10.85 4.48
C ARG A 90 -2.81 10.13 4.13
N ARG A 91 -2.69 8.89 3.65
CA ARG A 91 -3.84 8.12 3.17
C ARG A 91 -3.56 6.62 3.13
N VAL A 92 -4.66 5.87 3.20
CA VAL A 92 -4.70 4.42 3.00
C VAL A 92 -5.66 4.13 1.85
N VAL A 93 -5.18 3.40 0.85
CA VAL A 93 -5.93 2.98 -0.34
C VAL A 93 -6.09 1.47 -0.27
N ILE A 94 -7.29 0.97 -0.53
CA ILE A 94 -7.56 -0.47 -0.59
C ILE A 94 -7.89 -0.81 -2.04
N ASP A 95 -7.01 -1.58 -2.68
CA ASP A 95 -7.23 -2.06 -4.03
C ASP A 95 -8.16 -3.29 -4.02
N GLU A 96 -8.94 -3.44 -5.10
CA GLU A 96 -9.90 -4.52 -5.30
C GLU A 96 -10.81 -4.82 -4.09
N CYS A 97 -11.24 -3.77 -3.38
CA CYS A 97 -12.11 -3.87 -2.20
C CYS A 97 -13.43 -4.61 -2.47
N HIS A 98 -13.84 -4.73 -3.72
CA HIS A 98 -15.01 -5.52 -4.13
C HIS A 98 -14.87 -7.00 -3.77
N LEU A 99 -13.65 -7.56 -3.73
CA LEU A 99 -13.40 -8.95 -3.32
C LEU A 99 -13.86 -9.24 -1.88
N LEU A 100 -13.95 -8.23 -1.00
CA LEU A 100 -14.51 -8.40 0.34
C LEU A 100 -16.01 -8.72 0.32
N PHE A 101 -16.73 -8.27 -0.73
CA PHE A 101 -18.16 -8.49 -0.88
C PHE A 101 -18.48 -9.72 -1.73
N THR A 102 -17.66 -10.02 -2.74
CA THR A 102 -17.92 -11.14 -3.66
C THR A 102 -17.33 -12.48 -3.22
N SER A 103 -16.41 -12.53 -2.24
CA SER A 103 -15.83 -13.80 -1.74
C SER A 103 -16.71 -14.57 -0.74
N ARG A 104 -17.90 -14.05 -0.44
CA ARG A 104 -18.96 -14.78 0.29
C ARG A 104 -20.01 -15.31 -0.69
N HIS A 105 -19.62 -16.22 -1.58
CA HIS A 105 -20.52 -17.18 -2.24
C HIS A 105 -19.74 -18.40 -2.70
#